data_AF-A0A4R5DB97-F1
#
_entry.id   AF-A0A4R5DB97-F1
#
_cell.length_a   1.000
_cell.length_b   1.000
_cell.length_c   1.000
_cell.angle_alpha   90.00
_cell.angle_beta   90.00
_cell.angle_gamma   90.00
#
_symmetry.space_group_name_H-M   'P 1'
#
loop_
_entity.id
_entity.type
_entity.pdbx_description
1 polymer ?
#
loop_
_entity_poly.entity_id
_entity_poly.type
_entity_poly.pdbx_seq_one_letter_code
_entity_poly.pdbx_strand_id
1 'polypeptide(L)'
;MLLGGLNLGLAVVINAGIDITAGWLPDDPEPERHIGWVRDFFTALEPHSVGVYVNFTSDDTSSRVRTGAYSSEQWDRLVAIKTRYDPANVFRHNANIPPT
;
A
#
# COMPACT_ATOMS: atom_id res chain seq x y z
N MET A 1 2.36 -21.63 19.75
CA MET A 1 2.53 -22.55 18.61
C MET A 1 2.77 -21.68 17.39
N LEU A 2 3.95 -21.80 16.79
CA LEU A 2 4.60 -20.77 15.94
C LEU A 2 3.88 -20.53 14.61
N LEU A 3 3.34 -19.32 14.43
CA LEU A 3 3.05 -18.73 13.11
C LEU A 3 4.31 -18.01 12.64
N GLY A 4 5.25 -18.76 12.05
CA GLY A 4 6.44 -18.19 11.41
C GLY A 4 6.49 -18.67 9.97
N GLY A 5 6.27 -17.79 9.00
CA GLY A 5 6.61 -18.12 7.61
C GLY A 5 5.83 -17.45 6.47
N LEU A 6 4.90 -16.52 6.71
CA LEU A 6 4.27 -15.75 5.63
C LEU A 6 4.79 -14.32 5.70
N ASN A 7 5.79 -13.97 4.90
CA ASN A 7 6.24 -12.59 4.76
C ASN A 7 6.31 -12.18 3.29
N LEU A 8 5.75 -11.00 3.04
CA LEU A 8 5.73 -10.18 1.81
C LEU A 8 4.66 -10.50 0.75
N GLY A 9 3.40 -10.22 1.09
CA GLY A 9 2.40 -9.83 0.10
C GLY A 9 2.56 -8.35 -0.27
N LEU A 10 2.72 -8.04 -1.55
CA LEU A 10 2.63 -6.68 -2.10
C LEU A 10 1.29 -6.57 -2.83
N ALA A 11 0.22 -6.26 -2.11
CA ALA A 11 -1.10 -6.24 -2.72
C ALA A 11 -1.33 -4.93 -3.50
N VAL A 12 -1.87 -5.00 -4.71
CA VAL A 12 -2.18 -3.78 -5.47
C VAL A 12 -3.56 -3.87 -6.07
N VAL A 13 -4.45 -2.97 -5.64
CA VAL A 13 -5.79 -2.86 -6.19
C VAL A 13 -5.74 -2.13 -7.52
N ILE A 14 -6.01 -2.86 -8.59
CA ILE A 14 -6.29 -2.32 -9.93
C ILE A 14 -7.81 -2.34 -10.13
N ASN A 15 -8.33 -1.50 -11.05
CA ASN A 15 -9.76 -1.24 -11.33
C ASN A 15 -10.56 -2.42 -11.91
N ALA A 16 -10.38 -3.61 -11.33
CA ALA A 16 -11.13 -4.84 -11.56
C ALA A 16 -11.11 -5.75 -10.30
N GLY A 17 -10.61 -5.28 -9.15
CA GLY A 17 -10.48 -6.10 -7.94
C GLY A 17 -9.35 -7.12 -8.06
N ILE A 18 -8.21 -6.71 -8.61
CA ILE A 18 -7.01 -7.56 -8.70
C ILE A 18 -6.20 -7.35 -7.43
N ASP A 19 -5.69 -8.44 -6.86
CA ASP A 19 -4.67 -8.47 -5.84
C ASP A 19 -3.50 -9.32 -6.37
N ILE A 20 -2.28 -8.80 -6.28
CA ILE A 20 -1.07 -9.43 -6.83
C ILE A 20 -0.19 -9.85 -5.65
N THR A 21 -0.45 -11.01 -5.09
CA THR A 21 0.32 -11.50 -3.94
C THR A 21 1.35 -12.55 -4.39
N ALA A 22 2.59 -12.38 -3.93
CA ALA A 22 3.59 -13.45 -3.93
C ALA A 22 3.87 -13.90 -2.49
N GLY A 23 4.33 -15.14 -2.33
CA GLY A 23 4.70 -15.69 -1.03
C GLY A 23 5.73 -16.80 -1.22
N TRP A 24 6.68 -16.88 -0.31
CA TRP A 24 7.77 -17.86 -0.34
C TRP A 24 8.11 -18.35 1.07
N LEU A 25 8.78 -19.49 1.13
CA LEU A 25 9.25 -20.04 2.40
C LEU A 25 10.45 -19.23 2.93
N PRO A 26 10.65 -19.13 4.26
CA PRO A 26 11.77 -18.37 4.84
C PRO A 26 13.16 -18.78 4.36
N ASP A 27 13.31 -20.01 3.87
CA ASP A 27 14.55 -20.61 3.37
C ASP A 27 14.66 -20.64 1.85
N ASP A 28 13.74 -19.98 1.11
CA ASP A 28 13.91 -19.80 -0.34
C ASP A 28 15.23 -19.05 -0.60
N PRO A 29 16.17 -19.63 -1.37
CA PRO A 29 17.47 -19.00 -1.65
C PRO A 29 17.36 -17.79 -2.59
N GLU A 30 16.22 -17.59 -3.25
CA GLU A 30 15.99 -16.52 -4.23
C GLU A 30 14.67 -15.77 -3.95
N PRO A 31 14.51 -15.12 -2.79
CA PRO A 31 13.27 -14.42 -2.43
C PRO A 31 12.98 -13.23 -3.37
N GLU A 32 14.03 -12.63 -3.94
CA GLU A 32 13.93 -11.44 -4.78
C GLU A 32 13.20 -11.66 -6.10
N ARG A 33 13.17 -12.89 -6.63
CA ARG A 33 12.43 -13.20 -7.87
C ARG A 33 10.93 -12.98 -7.69
N HIS A 34 10.40 -13.26 -6.49
CA HIS A 34 9.00 -13.09 -6.15
C HIS A 34 8.64 -11.61 -6.07
N ILE A 35 9.52 -10.82 -5.44
CA ILE A 35 9.38 -9.36 -5.34
C ILE A 35 9.44 -8.72 -6.74
N GLY A 36 10.41 -9.13 -7.55
CA GLY A 36 10.56 -8.67 -8.94
C GLY A 36 9.31 -8.94 -9.77
N TRP A 37 8.79 -10.17 -9.73
CA TRP A 37 7.59 -10.55 -10.46
C TRP A 37 6.38 -9.68 -10.09
N VAL A 38 6.11 -9.43 -8.80
CA VAL A 38 4.98 -8.59 -8.39
C VAL A 38 5.16 -7.16 -8.88
N ARG A 39 6.36 -6.59 -8.74
CA ARG A 39 6.65 -5.20 -9.17
C ARG A 39 6.51 -5.02 -10.68
N ASP A 40 7.04 -5.95 -11.46
CA ASP A 40 6.99 -5.89 -12.92
C ASP A 40 5.55 -6.07 -13.42
N PHE A 41 4.82 -7.02 -12.85
CA PHE A 41 3.42 -7.26 -13.21
C PHE A 41 2.53 -6.08 -12.83
N PHE A 42 2.73 -5.51 -11.64
CA PHE A 42 2.04 -4.30 -11.22
C PHE A 42 2.35 -3.12 -12.17
N THR A 43 3.62 -2.91 -12.54
CA THR A 43 4.02 -1.83 -13.45
C THR A 43 3.38 -1.99 -14.82
N ALA A 44 3.29 -3.22 -15.33
CA ALA A 44 2.61 -3.51 -16.59
C ALA A 44 1.10 -3.20 -16.56
N LEU A 45 0.46 -3.30 -15.39
CA LEU A 45 -0.98 -3.04 -15.22
C LEU A 45 -1.31 -1.61 -14.75
N GLU A 46 -0.34 -0.82 -14.28
CA GLU A 46 -0.56 0.54 -13.80
C GLU A 46 -1.37 1.41 -14.79
N PRO A 47 -1.10 1.41 -16.12
CA PRO A 47 -1.85 2.23 -17.07
C PRO A 47 -3.35 1.88 -17.17
N HIS A 48 -3.74 0.70 -16.67
CA HIS A 48 -5.12 0.22 -16.64
C HIS A 48 -5.79 0.37 -15.27
N SER A 49 -5.08 0.93 -14.28
CA SER A 49 -5.57 1.16 -12.92
C SER A 49 -6.25 2.54 -12.79
N VAL A 50 -7.16 2.69 -11.82
CA VAL A 50 -7.81 3.98 -11.51
C VAL A 50 -7.55 4.46 -10.09
N GLY A 51 -6.75 3.73 -9.32
CA GLY A 51 -6.49 4.00 -7.93
C GLY A 51 -5.79 2.83 -7.23
N VAL A 52 -5.61 2.95 -5.92
CA VAL A 52 -5.04 1.90 -5.06
C VAL A 52 -5.86 1.80 -3.77
N TYR A 53 -5.83 0.64 -3.11
CA TYR A 53 -6.47 0.45 -1.82
C TYR A 53 -5.44 0.48 -0.70
N VAL A 54 -5.67 1.35 0.28
CA VAL A 54 -4.70 1.66 1.35
C VAL A 54 -4.25 0.47 2.19
N ASN A 55 -5.08 -0.58 2.32
CA ASN A 55 -4.72 -1.75 3.13
C ASN A 55 -3.83 -2.74 2.38
N PHE A 56 -3.59 -2.50 1.09
CA PHE A 56 -2.81 -3.40 0.25
C PHE A 56 -1.48 -2.78 -0.20
N THR A 57 -1.31 -1.46 -0.08
CA THR A 57 -0.06 -0.78 -0.42
C THR A 57 1.12 -1.15 0.49
N SER A 58 2.30 -1.36 -0.09
CA SER A 58 3.57 -1.48 0.65
C SER A 58 4.13 -0.12 1.06
N ASP A 59 5.14 -0.12 1.93
CA ASP A 59 5.69 1.09 2.59
C ASP A 59 6.15 2.22 1.63
N ASP A 60 6.42 1.93 0.36
CA ASP A 60 6.93 2.89 -0.64
C ASP A 60 5.85 3.80 -1.26
N THR A 61 4.61 3.74 -0.74
CA THR A 61 3.41 4.24 -1.45
C THR A 61 2.83 5.54 -0.89
N SER A 62 3.51 6.25 0.01
CA SER A 62 2.94 7.47 0.64
C SER A 62 2.43 8.52 -0.37
N SER A 63 3.14 8.69 -1.49
CA SER A 63 2.74 9.59 -2.58
C SER A 63 1.55 9.07 -3.39
N ARG A 64 1.46 7.75 -3.63
CA ARG A 64 0.38 7.14 -4.44
C ARG A 64 -0.88 6.86 -3.61
N VAL A 65 -0.78 6.72 -2.29
CA VAL A 65 -1.94 6.76 -1.38
C VAL A 65 -2.63 8.11 -1.49
N ARG A 66 -1.87 9.22 -1.52
CA ARG A 66 -2.44 10.56 -1.65
C ARG A 66 -3.19 10.77 -2.97
N THR A 67 -2.66 10.31 -4.08
CA THR A 67 -3.22 10.59 -5.41
C THR A 67 -4.13 9.49 -5.94
N GLY A 68 -3.99 8.26 -5.45
CA GLY A 68 -4.68 7.08 -5.98
C GLY A 68 -5.69 6.44 -5.04
N ALA A 69 -5.65 6.68 -3.72
CA ALA A 69 -6.61 6.08 -2.79
C ALA A 69 -7.78 7.00 -2.42
N TYR A 70 -7.59 8.31 -2.52
CA TYR A 70 -8.56 9.31 -2.13
C TYR A 70 -8.71 10.35 -3.23
N SER A 71 -9.93 10.85 -3.44
CA SER A 71 -10.11 12.09 -4.18
C SER A 71 -9.48 13.27 -3.41
N SER A 72 -9.21 14.38 -4.11
CA SER A 72 -8.69 15.60 -3.47
C SER A 72 -9.59 16.08 -2.32
N GLU A 73 -10.92 16.02 -2.52
CA GLU A 73 -11.90 16.41 -1.50
C GLU A 73 -11.86 15.49 -0.27
N GLN A 74 -11.75 14.18 -0.49
CA GLN A 74 -11.62 13.21 0.61
C GLN A 74 -10.32 13.43 1.38
N TRP A 75 -9.22 13.67 0.65
CA TRP A 75 -7.92 13.95 1.24
C TRP A 75 -7.97 15.20 2.13
N ASP A 76 -8.50 16.31 1.63
CA ASP A 76 -8.58 17.56 2.38
C ASP A 76 -9.44 17.42 3.64
N ARG A 77 -10.54 16.68 3.56
CA ARG A 77 -11.38 16.37 4.72
C ARG A 77 -10.63 15.52 5.75
N LEU A 78 -9.85 14.53 5.32
CA LEU A 78 -9.05 13.68 6.20
C LEU A 78 -7.92 14.46 6.88
N VAL A 79 -7.25 15.35 6.14
CA VAL A 79 -6.25 16.28 6.71
C VAL A 79 -6.91 17.14 7.79
N ALA A 80 -8.07 17.75 7.52
CA ALA A 80 -8.76 18.58 8.53
C ALA A 80 -9.14 17.78 9.79
N ILE A 81 -9.58 16.53 9.64
CA ILE A 81 -9.86 15.62 10.76
C ILE A 81 -8.56 15.31 11.52
N LYS A 82 -7.48 14.95 10.83
CA LYS A 82 -6.18 14.66 11.45
C LYS A 82 -5.64 15.88 12.20
N THR A 83 -5.68 17.07 11.61
CA THR A 83 -5.26 18.32 12.26
C THR A 83 -6.06 18.59 13.55
N ARG A 84 -7.35 18.26 13.58
CA ARG A 84 -8.18 18.44 14.77
C ARG A 84 -7.89 17.42 15.88
N TYR A 85 -7.67 16.16 15.54
CA TYR A 85 -7.65 15.06 16.52
C TYR A 85 -6.26 14.47 16.80
N ASP A 86 -5.30 14.66 15.89
CA ASP A 86 -3.91 14.22 16.02
C ASP A 86 -2.94 15.24 15.41
N PRO A 87 -2.92 16.50 15.91
CA PRO A 87 -2.07 17.57 15.38
C PRO A 87 -0.57 17.27 15.51
N ALA A 88 -0.17 16.47 16.49
CA ALA A 88 1.21 16.04 16.68
C ALA A 88 1.60 14.82 15.82
N ASN A 89 0.66 14.29 15.03
CA ASN A 89 0.83 13.11 14.19
C ASN A 89 1.39 11.88 14.96
N VAL A 90 0.87 11.64 16.16
CA VAL A 90 1.25 10.52 17.03
C VAL A 90 0.96 9.20 16.33
N PHE A 91 -0.19 9.09 15.67
CA PHE A 91 -0.61 7.89 14.94
C PHE A 91 -0.14 7.92 13.49
N ARG A 92 1.15 7.65 13.27
CA ARG A 92 1.81 7.79 11.95
C ARG A 92 2.30 6.49 11.30
N HIS A 93 2.23 5.35 12.00
CA HIS A 93 2.59 4.04 11.46
C HIS A 93 1.39 3.40 10.73
N ASN A 94 0.99 4.04 9.64
CA ASN A 94 -0.12 3.64 8.77
C ASN A 94 0.08 4.30 7.39
N ALA A 95 -0.88 4.15 6.47
CA ALA A 95 -0.98 4.94 5.24
C ALA A 95 -1.25 6.42 5.60
N ASN A 96 -0.21 7.09 6.08
CA ASN A 96 -0.35 8.27 6.93
C ASN A 96 -0.79 9.50 6.15
N ILE A 97 -1.69 10.26 6.77
CA ILE A 97 -2.16 11.55 6.32
C ILE A 97 -1.56 12.58 7.29
N PRO A 98 -0.57 13.39 6.86
CA PRO A 98 0.00 14.41 7.72
C PRO A 98 -1.03 15.51 8.04
N PRO A 99 -1.10 16.00 9.29
CA PRO A 99 -1.84 17.22 9.60
C PRO A 99 -1.19 18.44 8.93
N THR A 100 -1.96 19.53 8.86
CA THR A 100 -1.51 20.86 8.39
C THR A 100 -0.75 21.65 9.45
#